data_AF-A0A1W9V6D5-F1
#
_entry.id   AF-A0A1W9V6D5-F1
#
_cell.length_a   1.000
_cell.length_b   1.000
_cell.length_c   1.000
_cell.angle_alpha   90.00
_cell.angle_beta   90.00
_cell.angle_gamma   90.00
#
_symmetry.space_group_name_H-M   'P 1'
#
loop_
_entity.id
_entity.type
_entity.pdbx_description
1 polymer ?
#
loop_
_entity_poly.entity_id
_entity_poly.type
_entity_poly.pdbx_seq_one_letter_code
_entity_poly.pdbx_strand_id
1 'polypeptide(L)'
;MPQRGNGSGFIQKNRSHGKDLPLDRPLHTKGAESEILKILSGYALSSVLIHWYDGPADILRALVDYGCYFTISPAILAEPNYKNLILQIPPDRLMPETDNPGTWPWYFQKKGQAEQIMEIYEAYSLICSKSTTDIHIQFKENLKRFLRL
;
A
#
# COMPACT_ATOMS: atom_id res chain seq x y z
N MET A 1 4.03 29.15 -4.56
CA MET A 1 3.92 28.01 -3.61
C MET A 1 2.45 27.83 -3.26
N PRO A 2 1.77 26.75 -3.65
CA PRO A 2 0.40 26.52 -3.20
C PRO A 2 0.40 25.81 -1.84
N GLN A 3 -0.49 26.27 -0.97
CA GLN A 3 -0.65 25.88 0.42
C GLN A 3 -1.21 24.45 0.55
N ARG A 4 -0.69 23.66 1.48
CA ARG A 4 -1.19 22.32 1.84
C ARG A 4 -2.44 22.47 2.71
N GLY A 5 -3.57 21.93 2.26
CA GLY A 5 -4.79 21.82 3.06
C GLY A 5 -4.62 20.76 4.16
N ASN A 6 -5.08 21.08 5.38
CA ASN A 6 -5.14 20.15 6.50
C ASN A 6 -6.05 18.96 6.16
N GLY A 7 -5.49 17.75 6.09
CA GLY A 7 -6.19 16.49 5.76
C GLY A 7 -7.13 15.95 6.84
N SER A 8 -7.35 16.68 7.94
CA SER A 8 -8.17 16.23 9.08
C SER A 8 -9.68 16.14 8.79
N GLY A 9 -10.15 16.73 7.68
CA GLY A 9 -11.58 16.80 7.35
C GLY A 9 -12.16 15.59 6.61
N PHE A 10 -11.34 14.71 6.03
CA PHE A 10 -11.85 13.65 5.14
C PHE A 10 -12.38 12.42 5.90
N ILE A 11 -11.75 12.03 7.00
CA ILE A 11 -12.11 10.78 7.70
C ILE A 11 -13.41 10.92 8.50
N GLN A 12 -13.81 12.13 8.92
CA GLN A 12 -15.00 12.31 9.76
C GLN A 12 -16.34 12.14 9.04
N LYS A 13 -16.40 12.20 7.70
CA LYS A 13 -17.68 12.27 6.97
C LYS A 13 -18.40 10.93 6.76
N ASN A 14 -17.78 9.79 7.02
CA ASN A 14 -18.39 8.46 6.81
C ASN A 14 -18.83 7.81 8.13
N ARG A 15 -19.53 8.57 8.99
CA ARG A 15 -19.91 8.13 10.35
C ARG A 15 -21.36 7.66 10.47
N SER A 16 -21.95 7.14 9.40
CA SER A 16 -23.33 6.65 9.45
C SER A 16 -23.48 5.27 8.80
N HIS A 17 -23.97 4.33 9.62
CA HIS A 17 -24.50 2.98 9.31
C HIS A 17 -23.48 1.82 9.36
N GLY A 18 -23.59 0.99 10.41
CA GLY A 18 -22.92 -0.32 10.53
C GLY A 18 -21.45 -0.25 10.96
N LYS A 19 -20.97 -1.25 11.70
CA LYS A 19 -19.56 -1.36 12.14
C LYS A 19 -18.60 -1.77 11.00
N ASP A 20 -19.01 -1.57 9.76
CA ASP A 20 -18.27 -1.94 8.56
C ASP A 20 -17.84 -0.66 7.85
N LEU A 21 -16.53 -0.37 7.85
CA LEU A 21 -15.99 0.62 6.94
C LEU A 21 -16.06 0.04 5.52
N PRO A 22 -16.65 0.73 4.54
CA PRO A 22 -16.48 0.37 3.14
C PRO A 22 -15.01 0.62 2.80
N LEU A 23 -14.22 -0.46 2.80
CA LEU A 23 -12.79 -0.46 2.48
C LEU A 23 -12.59 -0.82 1.00
N ASP A 24 -13.47 -0.32 0.14
CA ASP A 24 -13.41 -0.51 -1.31
C ASP A 24 -12.29 0.31 -1.97
N ARG A 25 -11.56 1.12 -1.19
CA ARG A 25 -10.49 1.99 -1.67
C ARG A 25 -9.20 1.82 -0.86
N PRO A 26 -8.02 1.89 -1.53
CA PRO A 26 -6.75 1.97 -0.83
C PRO A 26 -6.67 3.19 0.11
N LEU A 27 -6.06 3.01 1.27
CA LEU A 27 -5.94 4.04 2.30
C LEU A 27 -4.54 4.67 2.27
N HIS A 28 -4.47 5.98 2.04
CA HIS A 28 -3.26 6.75 2.27
C HIS A 28 -3.04 7.00 3.76
N THR A 29 -1.79 6.86 4.20
CA THR A 29 -1.43 7.00 5.63
C THR A 29 -0.46 8.13 5.94
N LYS A 30 0.16 8.72 4.91
CA LYS A 30 1.28 9.67 5.08
C LYS A 30 0.95 10.82 6.04
N GLY A 31 1.73 10.90 7.13
CA GLY A 31 1.60 11.94 8.16
C GLY A 31 0.42 11.79 9.11
N ALA A 32 -0.26 10.63 9.09
CA ALA A 32 -1.36 10.27 9.98
C ALA A 32 -1.33 8.77 10.34
N GLU A 33 -0.15 8.14 10.30
CA GLU A 33 0.02 6.70 10.40
C GLU A 33 -0.51 6.17 11.75
N SER A 34 -0.16 6.85 12.85
CA SER A 34 -0.61 6.48 14.20
C SER A 34 -2.12 6.71 14.39
N GLU A 35 -2.64 7.84 13.90
CA GLU A 35 -4.05 8.18 13.97
C GLU A 35 -4.89 7.16 13.21
N ILE A 36 -4.43 6.77 12.02
CA ILE A 36 -5.10 5.77 11.19
C ILE A 36 -5.08 4.41 11.88
N LEU A 37 -3.93 3.95 12.40
CA LEU A 37 -3.87 2.70 13.16
C LEU A 37 -4.87 2.72 14.34
N LYS A 38 -4.93 3.83 15.09
CA LYS A 38 -5.89 4.01 16.19
C LYS A 38 -7.33 3.93 15.71
N ILE A 39 -7.67 4.59 14.59
CA ILE A 39 -9.01 4.53 14.01
C ILE A 39 -9.33 3.10 13.60
N LEU A 40 -8.46 2.45 12.84
CA LEU A 40 -8.63 1.10 12.35
C LEU A 40 -8.86 0.12 13.51
N SER A 41 -8.10 0.24 14.61
CA SER A 41 -8.22 -0.61 15.80
C SER A 41 -9.62 -0.68 16.42
N GLY A 42 -10.49 0.30 16.14
CA GLY A 42 -11.87 0.34 16.62
C GLY A 42 -12.89 -0.41 15.75
N TYR A 43 -12.48 -1.01 14.63
CA TYR A 43 -13.38 -1.65 13.67
C TYR A 43 -13.01 -3.12 13.43
N ALA A 44 -13.99 -3.98 13.16
CA ALA A 44 -13.66 -5.32 12.68
C ALA A 44 -13.28 -5.20 11.19
N LEU A 45 -12.00 -5.36 10.85
CA LEU A 45 -11.57 -5.21 9.47
C LEU A 45 -12.02 -6.40 8.62
N SER A 46 -12.58 -6.09 7.46
CA SER A 46 -12.89 -7.09 6.45
C SER A 46 -11.72 -7.33 5.50
N SER A 47 -11.15 -6.26 4.95
CA SER A 47 -9.93 -6.22 4.12
C SER A 47 -9.49 -4.75 3.98
N VAL A 48 -8.38 -4.32 4.57
CA VAL A 48 -7.82 -2.95 4.37
C VAL A 48 -6.59 -3.03 3.47
N LEU A 49 -6.52 -2.20 2.43
CA LEU A 49 -5.31 -2.01 1.63
C LEU A 49 -4.67 -0.67 1.97
N ILE A 50 -3.46 -0.69 2.51
CA ILE A 50 -2.65 0.50 2.75
C ILE A 50 -1.87 0.81 1.49
N HIS A 51 -2.13 1.98 0.92
CA HIS A 51 -1.41 2.49 -0.24
C HIS A 51 -0.08 3.09 0.20
N TRP A 52 1.01 2.70 -0.48
CA TRP A 52 2.37 3.23 -0.37
C TRP A 52 2.78 3.55 1.07
N TYR A 53 2.89 2.53 1.92
CA TYR A 53 3.35 2.75 3.29
C TYR A 53 4.86 3.00 3.33
N ASP A 54 5.29 4.17 3.81
CA ASP A 54 6.69 4.57 3.99
C ASP A 54 6.99 5.12 5.40
N GLY A 55 6.11 4.81 6.36
CA GLY A 55 6.15 5.31 7.73
C GLY A 55 6.99 4.45 8.71
N PRO A 56 6.84 4.69 10.02
CA PRO A 56 7.57 3.98 11.07
C PRO A 56 7.36 2.45 11.06
N ALA A 57 8.41 1.68 11.34
CA ALA A 57 8.39 0.21 11.26
C ALA A 57 7.57 -0.46 12.37
N ASP A 58 7.41 0.18 13.52
CA ASP A 58 6.56 -0.26 14.63
C ASP A 58 5.07 -0.16 14.25
N ILE A 59 4.66 0.94 13.63
CA ILE A 59 3.29 1.12 13.12
C ILE A 59 3.01 0.15 11.96
N LEU A 60 3.99 -0.09 11.07
CA LEU A 60 3.87 -1.10 10.03
C LEU A 60 3.54 -2.48 10.61
N ARG A 61 4.32 -2.90 11.61
CA ARG A 61 4.11 -4.19 12.29
C ARG A 61 2.72 -4.29 12.89
N ALA A 62 2.27 -3.24 13.57
CA ALA A 62 0.91 -3.21 14.11
C ALA A 62 -0.16 -3.31 13.02
N LEU A 63 -0.01 -2.64 11.88
CA LEU A 63 -0.94 -2.73 10.75
C LEU A 63 -0.92 -4.13 10.09
N VAL A 64 0.26 -4.76 9.98
CA VAL A 64 0.41 -6.14 9.51
C VAL A 64 -0.29 -7.12 10.45
N ASP A 65 -0.05 -7.01 11.76
CA ASP A 65 -0.67 -7.85 12.80
C ASP A 65 -2.19 -7.69 12.81
N TYR A 66 -2.66 -6.48 12.48
CA TYR A 66 -4.07 -6.17 12.34
C TYR A 66 -4.72 -6.74 11.06
N GLY A 67 -3.91 -7.33 10.17
CA GLY A 67 -4.38 -8.02 8.97
C GLY A 67 -4.52 -7.13 7.73
N CYS A 68 -3.89 -5.95 7.72
CA CYS A 68 -3.86 -5.09 6.54
C CYS A 68 -3.03 -5.71 5.40
N TYR A 69 -3.40 -5.34 4.18
CA TYR A 69 -2.61 -5.53 2.96
C TYR A 69 -1.88 -4.24 2.62
N PHE A 70 -0.85 -4.34 1.80
CA PHE A 70 0.01 -3.23 1.42
C PHE A 70 0.32 -3.27 -0.07
N THR A 71 0.52 -2.09 -0.63
CA THR A 71 1.05 -1.96 -1.98
C THR A 71 2.56 -1.76 -1.98
N ILE A 72 3.21 -2.33 -3.00
CA ILE A 72 4.60 -2.05 -3.36
C ILE A 72 4.58 -0.93 -4.40
N SER A 73 5.08 0.23 -4.01
CA SER A 73 5.12 1.43 -4.83
C SER A 73 6.42 1.52 -5.64
N PRO A 74 6.53 2.48 -6.57
CA PRO A 74 7.74 2.67 -7.37
C PRO A 74 8.98 3.04 -6.55
N ALA A 75 8.82 3.44 -5.28
CA ALA A 75 9.95 3.67 -4.37
C ALA A 75 10.85 2.43 -4.24
N ILE A 76 10.34 1.22 -4.49
CA ILE A 76 11.14 -0.02 -4.52
C ILE A 76 12.28 0.04 -5.55
N LEU A 77 12.19 0.88 -6.58
CA LEU A 77 13.22 1.02 -7.59
C LEU A 77 14.43 1.83 -7.10
N ALA A 78 14.19 2.78 -6.19
CA ALA A 78 15.17 3.82 -5.85
C ALA A 78 15.59 3.85 -4.38
N GLU A 79 14.73 3.44 -3.44
CA GLU A 79 14.94 3.69 -2.02
C GLU A 79 15.35 2.42 -1.27
N PRO A 80 16.61 2.32 -0.77
CA PRO A 80 17.05 1.16 0.00
C PRO A 80 16.24 0.95 1.29
N ASN A 81 15.86 2.03 1.96
CA ASN A 81 15.05 1.96 3.18
C ASN A 81 13.65 1.40 2.90
N TYR A 82 13.04 1.78 1.79
CA TYR A 82 11.75 1.23 1.37
C TYR A 82 11.86 -0.27 1.03
N LYS A 83 12.93 -0.71 0.36
CA LYS A 83 13.18 -2.14 0.12
C LYS A 83 13.23 -2.93 1.44
N ASN A 84 13.96 -2.43 2.44
CA ASN A 84 14.04 -3.04 3.77
C ASN A 84 12.70 -3.03 4.52
N LEU A 85 11.86 -2.02 4.27
CA LEU A 85 10.52 -1.94 4.82
C LEU A 85 9.60 -3.00 4.21
N ILE A 86 9.59 -3.14 2.88
CA ILE A 86 8.78 -4.14 2.16
C ILE A 86 9.13 -5.57 2.58
N LEU A 87 10.40 -5.85 2.87
CA LEU A 87 10.85 -7.16 3.38
C LEU A 87 10.28 -7.54 4.75
N GLN A 88 9.76 -6.58 5.53
CA GLN A 88 9.11 -6.86 6.82
C GLN A 88 7.63 -7.26 6.65
N ILE A 89 7.06 -7.12 5.46
CA ILE A 89 5.66 -7.42 5.18
C ILE A 89 5.55 -8.87 4.68
N PRO A 90 4.63 -9.68 5.24
CA PRO A 90 4.36 -11.01 4.72
C PRO A 90 4.07 -11.00 3.22
N PRO A 91 4.70 -11.86 2.40
CA PRO A 91 4.54 -11.85 0.94
C PRO A 91 3.09 -12.01 0.48
N ASP A 92 2.24 -12.68 1.27
CA ASP A 92 0.82 -12.89 0.98
C ASP A 92 -0.08 -11.68 1.29
N ARG A 93 0.52 -10.59 1.80
CA ARG A 93 -0.14 -9.30 2.08
C ARG A 93 0.28 -8.19 1.11
N LEU A 94 1.12 -8.49 0.13
CA LEU A 94 1.64 -7.50 -0.81
C LEU A 94 0.92 -7.55 -2.16
N MET A 95 0.69 -6.38 -2.74
CA MET A 95 0.22 -6.20 -4.11
C MET A 95 1.07 -5.10 -4.79
N PRO A 96 1.25 -5.11 -6.12
CA PRO A 96 2.02 -4.08 -6.80
C PRO A 96 1.12 -2.89 -7.13
N GLU A 97 1.66 -1.67 -7.17
CA GLU A 97 0.95 -0.51 -7.67
C GLU A 97 1.85 0.42 -8.46
N THR A 98 1.29 1.14 -9.43
CA THR A 98 2.05 2.21 -10.06
C THR A 98 1.93 3.52 -9.28
N ASP A 99 0.72 3.93 -8.93
CA ASP A 99 0.44 5.33 -8.54
C ASP A 99 0.65 6.32 -9.71
N ASN A 100 0.44 5.83 -10.93
CA ASN A 100 0.38 6.68 -12.11
C ASN A 100 -0.93 7.48 -12.18
N PRO A 101 -0.92 8.65 -12.84
CA PRO A 101 0.10 9.13 -13.78
C PRO A 101 1.18 10.06 -13.18
N GLY A 102 1.08 10.42 -11.90
CA GLY A 102 1.91 11.48 -11.31
C GLY A 102 3.29 11.02 -10.84
N THR A 103 3.39 9.77 -10.38
CA THR A 103 4.59 9.30 -9.68
C THR A 103 5.81 9.19 -10.57
N TRP A 104 5.70 8.69 -11.81
CA TRP A 104 6.88 8.60 -12.69
C TRP A 104 7.42 9.94 -13.16
N PRO A 105 6.57 10.91 -13.53
CA PRO A 105 7.06 12.25 -13.87
C PRO A 105 7.78 12.91 -12.70
N TRP A 106 7.22 12.78 -11.49
CA TRP A 106 7.78 13.39 -10.29
C TRP A 106 9.08 12.69 -9.84
N TYR A 107 9.08 11.37 -9.80
CA TYR A 107 10.13 10.58 -9.16
C TYR A 107 11.27 10.23 -10.14
N PHE A 108 10.93 9.90 -11.39
CA PHE A 108 11.89 9.39 -12.38
C PHE A 108 12.07 10.28 -13.61
N GLN A 109 11.35 11.41 -13.69
CA GLN A 109 11.33 12.30 -14.86
C GLN A 109 10.93 11.56 -16.15
N LYS A 110 10.06 10.54 -16.02
CA LYS A 110 9.53 9.74 -17.12
C LYS A 110 8.02 9.90 -17.20
N LYS A 111 7.42 9.71 -18.37
CA LYS A 111 5.94 9.66 -18.48
C LYS A 111 5.39 8.47 -17.70
N GLY A 112 4.32 8.66 -16.94
CA GLY A 112 3.59 7.58 -16.28
C GLY A 112 2.80 6.70 -17.27
N GLN A 113 2.96 5.39 -17.19
CA GLN A 113 2.36 4.37 -18.06
C GLN A 113 2.01 3.10 -17.26
N ALA A 114 0.96 2.39 -17.65
CA ALA A 114 0.46 1.23 -16.89
C ALA A 114 1.47 0.07 -16.89
N GLU A 115 2.22 -0.09 -17.98
CA GLU A 115 3.22 -1.12 -18.22
C GLU A 115 4.37 -1.07 -17.22
N GLN A 116 4.59 0.09 -16.59
CA GLN A 116 5.63 0.28 -15.57
C GLN A 116 5.37 -0.53 -14.29
N ILE A 117 4.17 -1.11 -14.15
CA ILE A 117 3.93 -2.13 -13.14
C ILE A 117 4.93 -3.29 -13.25
N MET A 118 5.40 -3.61 -14.47
CA MET A 118 6.38 -4.68 -14.68
C MET A 118 7.75 -4.36 -14.06
N GLU A 119 8.14 -3.09 -14.00
CA GLU A 119 9.37 -2.67 -13.30
C GLU A 119 9.31 -3.02 -11.81
N ILE A 120 8.10 -2.95 -11.22
CA ILE A 120 7.87 -3.30 -9.81
C ILE A 120 7.89 -4.81 -9.60
N TYR A 121 7.31 -5.57 -10.54
CA TYR A 121 7.41 -7.03 -10.53
C TYR A 121 8.86 -7.50 -10.58
N GLU A 122 9.66 -6.92 -11.48
CA GLU A 122 11.07 -7.24 -11.65
C GLU A 122 11.88 -6.86 -10.40
N ALA A 123 11.66 -5.67 -9.84
CA ALA A 123 12.38 -5.26 -8.64
C ALA A 123 12.06 -6.15 -7.44
N TYR A 124 10.78 -6.50 -7.24
CA TYR A 124 10.38 -7.38 -6.14
C TYR A 124 10.84 -8.82 -6.36
N SER A 125 10.82 -9.33 -7.59
CA SER A 125 11.27 -10.70 -7.91
C SER A 125 12.76 -10.90 -7.59
N LEU A 126 13.59 -9.89 -7.87
CA LEU A 126 15.00 -9.87 -7.49
C LEU A 126 15.19 -9.90 -5.97
N ILE A 127 14.40 -9.12 -5.23
CA ILE A 127 14.48 -9.04 -3.77
C ILE A 127 14.14 -10.39 -3.11
N CYS A 128 13.11 -11.08 -3.60
CA CYS A 128 12.68 -12.36 -3.04
C CYS A 128 13.30 -13.58 -3.71
N SER A 129 14.19 -13.40 -4.69
CA SER A 129 14.81 -14.48 -5.48
C SER A 129 13.79 -15.46 -6.10
N LYS A 130 12.71 -14.92 -6.68
CA LYS A 130 11.67 -15.71 -7.38
C LYS A 130 11.55 -15.28 -8.84
N SER A 131 10.92 -16.11 -9.68
CA SER A 131 10.59 -15.68 -11.03
C SER A 131 9.48 -14.63 -11.04
N THR A 132 9.42 -13.80 -12.08
CA THR A 132 8.32 -12.84 -12.27
C THR A 132 6.96 -13.55 -12.44
N THR A 133 6.96 -14.78 -12.97
CA THR A 133 5.77 -15.64 -13.05
C THR A 133 5.28 -16.04 -11.66
N ASP A 134 6.17 -16.46 -10.76
CA ASP A 134 5.79 -16.81 -9.38
C ASP A 134 5.25 -15.60 -8.62
N ILE A 135 5.87 -14.43 -8.83
CA ILE A 135 5.39 -13.15 -8.28
C ILE A 135 4.01 -12.80 -8.82
N HIS A 136 3.77 -13.00 -10.11
CA HIS A 136 2.46 -12.78 -10.70
C HIS A 136 1.37 -13.68 -10.10
N ILE A 137 1.68 -14.97 -9.94
CA ILE A 137 0.75 -15.91 -9.29
C ILE A 137 0.50 -15.47 -7.84
N GLN A 138 1.54 -15.14 -7.09
CA GLN A 138 1.43 -14.66 -5.70
C GLN A 138 0.53 -13.43 -5.61
N PHE A 139 0.80 -12.38 -6.38
CA PHE A 139 -0.01 -11.16 -6.35
C PHE A 139 -1.47 -11.40 -6.77
N LYS A 140 -1.70 -12.28 -7.75
CA LYS A 140 -3.05 -12.67 -8.16
C LYS A 140 -3.81 -13.39 -7.03
N GLU A 141 -3.15 -14.31 -6.32
CA GLU A 141 -3.75 -14.98 -5.16
C GLU A 141 -3.99 -14.02 -3.99
N ASN A 142 -3.06 -13.09 -3.74
CA ASN A 142 -3.25 -12.05 -2.72
C ASN A 142 -4.45 -11.15 -3.05
N LEU A 143 -4.60 -10.76 -4.32
CA LEU A 143 -5.74 -9.97 -4.78
C LEU A 143 -7.06 -10.74 -4.60
N LYS A 144 -7.11 -12.03 -4.95
CA LYS A 144 -8.30 -12.86 -4.71
C LYS A 144 -8.66 -12.94 -3.23
N ARG A 145 -7.67 -13.19 -2.36
CA ARG A 145 -7.87 -13.21 -0.90
C ARG A 145 -8.38 -11.86 -0.38
N PHE A 146 -7.79 -10.76 -0.85
CA PHE A 146 -8.20 -9.41 -0.50
C PHE A 146 -9.65 -9.13 -0.91
N LEU A 147 -10.03 -9.50 -2.14
CA LEU A 147 -11.38 -9.32 -2.70
C LEU A 147 -12.37 -10.40 -2.24
N ARG A 148 -11.91 -11.43 -1.52
CA ARG A 148 -12.70 -12.59 -1.06
C ARG A 148 -13.36 -13.35 -2.22
N LEU A 149 -12.60 -13.53 -3.30
CA LEU A 149 -12.97 -14.28 -4.51
C LEU A 149 -12.46 -15.72 -4.51
#